data_AF-A0A9W9DDQ3-F1
#
_entry.id   AF-A0A9W9DDQ3-F1
#
_cell.length_a   1.000
_cell.length_b   1.000
_cell.length_c   1.000
_cell.angle_alpha   90.00
_cell.angle_beta   90.00
_cell.angle_gamma   90.00
#
_symmetry.space_group_name_H-M   'P 1'
#
loop_
_entity.id
_entity.type
_entity.pdbx_description
1 polymer ?
#
loop_
_entity_poly.entity_id
_entity_poly.type
_entity_poly.pdbx_seq_one_letter_code
_entity_poly.pdbx_strand_id
1 'polypeptide(L)'
;HQKLALEMLHNVIIGPVGVENAYFSAFIKGFLLPCSTGLDLVDIVRSFFGGAEEFVRTAEASTIRNFDSLNISIICDTRSQTLDELTNALSAAGPYFAGKIFKDVIKDFLVGIGAPCPQLLAGTQDRFSPEVKASLTGLQSPTFRMQMMCWAVTGATRVLRDGEPIQIILVDDDEISYLPRGLTDGLRASYLSAGSSSYLIQLSKGTYNLDTEIHNAQVAVHHWLLMQMLDSAGTYNMA
;
A
#
# COMPACT_ATOMS: atom_id res chain seq x y z
N HIS A 1 2.78 -0.98 -34.52
CA HIS A 1 2.42 0.34 -33.97
C HIS A 1 1.25 0.28 -32.99
N GLN A 2 0.04 -0.17 -33.36
CA GLN A 2 -1.11 -0.26 -32.43
C GLN A 2 -0.86 -1.18 -31.23
N LYS A 3 -0.28 -2.37 -31.44
CA LYS A 3 0.05 -3.32 -30.35
C LYS A 3 1.03 -2.71 -29.32
N LEU A 4 2.03 -1.99 -29.80
CA LEU A 4 3.00 -1.27 -28.98
C LEU A 4 2.35 -0.10 -28.23
N ALA A 5 1.46 0.65 -28.88
CA ALA A 5 0.71 1.72 -28.23
C ALA A 5 -0.21 1.19 -27.12
N LEU A 6 -0.81 0.02 -27.34
CA LEU A 6 -1.64 -0.67 -26.35
C LEU A 6 -0.80 -1.18 -25.16
N GLU A 7 0.38 -1.74 -25.42
CA GLU A 7 1.35 -2.14 -24.37
C GLU A 7 1.88 -0.94 -23.59
N MET A 8 2.17 0.18 -24.27
CA MET A 8 2.59 1.41 -23.60
C MET A 8 1.46 1.97 -22.74
N LEU A 9 0.24 2.06 -23.28
CA LEU A 9 -0.95 2.49 -22.54
C LEU A 9 -1.22 1.59 -21.34
N HIS A 10 -1.12 0.28 -21.54
CA HIS A 10 -1.24 -0.74 -20.50
C HIS A 10 -0.19 -0.55 -19.39
N ASN A 11 1.09 -0.43 -19.73
CA ASN A 11 2.16 -0.24 -18.75
C ASN A 11 2.02 1.10 -18.00
N VAL A 12 1.47 2.11 -18.68
CA VAL A 12 1.17 3.43 -18.13
C VAL A 12 -0.02 3.39 -17.16
N ILE A 13 -1.05 2.56 -17.40
CA ILE A 13 -2.24 2.47 -16.53
C ILE A 13 -2.04 1.44 -15.41
N ILE A 14 -1.62 0.24 -15.76
CA ILE A 14 -1.69 -0.96 -14.90
C ILE A 14 -0.32 -1.31 -14.32
N GLY A 15 0.77 -0.79 -14.90
CA GLY A 15 2.12 -1.13 -14.47
C GLY A 15 2.64 -2.41 -15.15
N PRO A 16 3.67 -3.07 -14.58
CA PRO A 16 4.43 -4.12 -15.27
C PRO A 16 3.74 -5.49 -15.34
N VAL A 17 2.51 -5.62 -14.83
CA VAL A 17 1.79 -6.90 -14.80
C VAL A 17 1.40 -7.30 -16.22
N GLY A 18 1.85 -8.45 -16.72
CA GLY A 18 1.61 -8.84 -18.11
C GLY A 18 0.13 -8.87 -18.51
N VAL A 19 -0.13 -8.51 -19.78
CA VAL A 19 -1.45 -8.53 -20.46
C VAL A 19 -2.14 -9.91 -20.37
N GLU A 20 -1.38 -10.96 -20.04
CA GLU A 20 -1.84 -12.35 -19.90
C GLU A 20 -2.59 -12.63 -18.58
N ASN A 21 -2.66 -11.67 -17.65
CA ASN A 21 -3.48 -11.81 -16.46
C ASN A 21 -4.96 -12.02 -16.85
N ALA A 22 -5.61 -13.05 -16.28
CA ALA A 22 -6.98 -13.43 -16.62
C ALA A 22 -8.00 -12.30 -16.40
N TYR A 23 -7.83 -11.50 -15.35
CA TYR A 23 -8.66 -10.32 -15.08
C TYR A 23 -8.47 -9.25 -16.13
N PHE A 24 -7.23 -9.05 -16.60
CA PHE A 24 -6.98 -8.07 -17.65
C PHE A 24 -7.46 -8.55 -19.01
N SER A 25 -7.31 -9.85 -19.31
CA SER A 25 -7.91 -10.45 -20.50
C SER A 25 -9.43 -10.30 -20.48
N ALA A 26 -10.08 -10.47 -19.32
CA ALA A 26 -11.50 -10.25 -19.14
C ALA A 26 -11.89 -8.76 -19.26
N PHE A 27 -11.11 -7.86 -18.67
CA PHE A 27 -11.29 -6.41 -18.79
C PHE A 27 -11.19 -5.97 -20.25
N ILE A 28 -10.12 -6.34 -20.96
CA ILE A 28 -9.93 -6.06 -22.38
C ILE A 28 -11.03 -6.68 -23.22
N LYS A 29 -11.42 -7.94 -22.96
CA LYS A 29 -12.55 -8.56 -23.67
C LYS A 29 -13.84 -7.79 -23.45
N GLY A 30 -14.14 -7.38 -22.22
CA GLY A 30 -15.31 -6.57 -21.86
C GLY A 30 -15.25 -5.16 -22.47
N PHE A 31 -14.08 -4.53 -22.48
CA PHE A 31 -13.82 -3.21 -23.08
C PHE A 31 -13.88 -3.22 -24.60
N LEU A 32 -13.62 -4.38 -25.23
CA LEU A 32 -13.74 -4.58 -26.68
C LEU A 32 -15.13 -5.09 -27.08
N LEU A 33 -16.06 -5.33 -26.14
CA LEU A 33 -17.43 -5.65 -26.49
C LEU A 33 -18.07 -4.43 -27.18
N PRO A 34 -18.84 -4.64 -28.25
CA PRO A 34 -19.57 -3.55 -28.89
C PRO A 34 -20.52 -2.91 -27.88
N CYS A 35 -20.29 -1.64 -27.54
CA CYS A 35 -21.30 -0.87 -26.83
C CYS A 35 -22.52 -0.70 -27.75
N SER A 36 -23.72 -0.81 -27.19
CA SER A 36 -24.98 -0.59 -27.93
C SER A 36 -25.08 0.81 -28.57
N THR A 37 -24.21 1.73 -28.16
CA THR A 37 -24.08 3.09 -28.68
C THR A 37 -23.03 3.27 -29.78
N GLY A 38 -22.26 2.23 -30.14
CA GLY A 38 -21.26 2.28 -31.21
C GLY A 38 -19.90 2.91 -30.82
N LEU A 39 -19.64 3.15 -29.54
CA LEU A 39 -18.34 3.63 -29.04
C LEU A 39 -17.25 2.56 -29.17
N ASP A 40 -16.09 2.93 -29.70
CA ASP A 40 -14.88 2.08 -29.71
C ASP A 40 -13.82 2.53 -28.66
N LEU A 41 -12.75 1.74 -28.50
CA LEU A 41 -11.65 2.04 -27.57
C LEU A 41 -11.01 3.42 -27.85
N VAL A 42 -10.91 3.79 -29.13
CA VAL A 42 -10.36 5.07 -29.55
C VAL A 42 -11.28 6.20 -29.11
N ASP A 43 -12.61 6.01 -29.15
CA ASP A 43 -13.58 6.97 -28.64
C ASP A 43 -13.51 7.12 -27.11
N ILE A 44 -13.30 6.04 -26.37
CA ILE A 44 -13.11 6.10 -24.89
C ILE A 44 -11.81 6.83 -24.55
N VAL A 45 -10.70 6.51 -25.21
CA VAL A 45 -9.41 7.20 -24.97
C VAL A 45 -9.49 8.67 -25.40
N ARG A 46 -10.22 8.99 -26.48
CA ARG A 46 -10.51 10.38 -26.90
C ARG A 46 -11.49 11.09 -25.97
N SER A 47 -12.30 10.35 -25.21
CA SER A 47 -13.23 10.89 -24.22
C SER A 47 -12.56 11.28 -22.91
N PHE A 48 -11.28 10.92 -22.70
CA PHE A 48 -10.51 11.45 -21.58
C PHE A 48 -10.47 12.97 -21.72
N PHE A 49 -10.93 13.67 -20.68
CA PHE A 49 -10.99 15.13 -20.69
C PHE A 49 -9.57 15.68 -20.91
N GLY A 50 -9.36 16.44 -21.98
CA GLY A 50 -8.03 16.91 -22.41
C GLY A 50 -7.27 15.99 -23.38
N GLY A 51 -7.86 14.85 -23.78
CA GLY A 51 -7.34 13.94 -24.79
C GLY A 51 -6.13 13.12 -24.33
N ALA A 52 -5.40 12.55 -25.31
CA ALA A 52 -4.29 11.64 -25.06
C ALA A 52 -3.10 12.29 -24.33
N GLU A 53 -2.84 13.58 -24.56
CA GLU A 53 -1.77 14.33 -23.89
C GLU A 53 -2.07 14.48 -22.40
N GLU A 54 -3.30 14.90 -22.06
CA GLU A 54 -3.75 15.00 -20.68
C GLU A 54 -3.75 13.64 -19.98
N PHE A 55 -4.14 12.59 -20.70
CA PHE A 55 -4.06 11.23 -20.19
C PHE A 55 -2.62 10.83 -19.81
N VAL A 56 -1.63 11.07 -20.68
CA VAL A 56 -0.22 10.77 -20.40
C VAL A 56 0.28 11.61 -19.23
N ARG A 57 -0.08 12.89 -19.19
CA ARG A 57 0.28 13.80 -18.10
C ARG A 57 -0.27 13.32 -16.76
N THR A 58 -1.53 12.91 -16.72
CA THR A 58 -2.18 12.35 -15.52
C THR A 58 -1.48 11.07 -15.08
N ALA A 59 -1.19 10.16 -16.00
CA ALA A 59 -0.54 8.90 -15.65
C ALA A 59 0.92 9.11 -15.18
N GLU A 60 1.64 10.07 -15.74
CA GLU A 60 2.96 10.48 -15.25
C GLU A 60 2.85 11.10 -13.86
N ALA A 61 1.88 12.00 -13.64
CA ALA A 61 1.63 12.64 -12.36
C ALA A 61 1.27 11.62 -11.27
N SER A 62 0.55 10.55 -11.60
CA SER A 62 0.21 9.44 -10.69
C SER A 62 1.40 8.57 -10.25
N THR A 63 2.59 8.80 -10.81
CA THR A 63 3.79 8.06 -10.42
C THR A 63 4.29 8.50 -9.06
N ILE A 64 4.47 7.54 -8.15
CA ILE A 64 5.09 7.76 -6.84
C ILE A 64 6.59 7.93 -7.02
N ARG A 65 7.11 9.14 -6.80
CA ARG A 65 8.54 9.45 -6.89
C ARG A 65 9.20 9.58 -5.52
N ASN A 66 8.43 9.99 -4.52
CA ASN A 66 8.85 10.23 -3.14
C ASN A 66 7.62 10.25 -2.23
N PHE A 67 7.85 10.47 -0.94
CA PHE A 67 6.77 10.53 0.05
C PHE A 67 5.74 11.62 -0.25
N ASP A 68 6.17 12.78 -0.74
CA ASP A 68 5.27 13.90 -1.07
C ASP A 68 4.40 13.61 -2.30
N SER A 69 4.73 12.56 -3.07
CA SER A 69 3.87 12.06 -4.14
C SER A 69 2.64 11.33 -3.59
N LEU A 70 2.67 10.90 -2.32
CA LEU A 70 1.54 10.29 -1.65
C LEU A 70 0.59 11.38 -1.15
N ASN A 71 -0.66 11.35 -1.63
CA ASN A 71 -1.74 12.14 -1.05
C ASN A 71 -2.24 11.42 0.20
N ILE A 72 -1.52 11.52 1.33
CA ILE A 72 -1.85 10.82 2.58
C ILE A 72 -2.21 11.78 3.72
N SER A 73 -3.18 11.37 4.54
CA SER A 73 -3.53 12.02 5.80
C SER A 73 -3.35 11.02 6.95
N ILE A 74 -2.56 11.38 7.95
CA ILE A 74 -2.32 10.52 9.13
C ILE A 74 -3.08 11.12 10.31
N ILE A 75 -4.04 10.35 10.83
CA ILE A 75 -4.97 10.74 11.87
C ILE A 75 -4.72 9.86 13.10
N CYS A 76 -4.71 10.45 14.28
CA CYS A 76 -4.67 9.71 15.54
C CYS A 76 -6.04 9.87 16.19
N ASP A 77 -6.86 8.84 16.09
CA ASP A 77 -8.20 8.80 16.69
C ASP A 77 -8.19 7.77 17.83
N THR A 78 -7.41 8.08 18.87
CA THR A 78 -7.27 7.24 20.06
C THR A 78 -7.58 8.05 21.30
N ARG A 79 -7.96 7.37 22.39
CA ARG A 79 -8.02 8.00 23.70
C ARG A 79 -6.65 8.58 24.07
N SER A 80 -6.68 9.73 24.75
CA SER A 80 -5.46 10.41 25.21
C SER A 80 -4.56 9.50 26.03
N GLN A 81 -5.12 8.63 26.87
CA GLN A 81 -4.36 7.65 27.64
C GLN A 81 -3.56 6.70 26.73
N THR A 82 -4.19 6.14 25.69
CA THR A 82 -3.50 5.22 24.78
C THR A 82 -2.41 5.94 23.99
N LEU A 83 -2.67 7.19 23.58
CA LEU A 83 -1.68 8.01 22.90
C LEU A 83 -0.46 8.31 23.79
N ASP A 84 -0.69 8.61 25.07
CA ASP A 84 0.37 8.81 26.06
C ASP A 84 1.17 7.51 26.27
N GLU A 85 0.48 6.38 26.39
CA GLU A 85 1.11 5.06 26.52
C GLU A 85 1.97 4.70 25.30
N LEU A 86 1.49 5.00 24.08
CA LEU A 86 2.26 4.82 22.86
C LEU A 86 3.47 5.74 22.82
N THR A 87 3.30 7.02 23.14
CA THR A 87 4.40 8.00 23.17
C THR A 87 5.49 7.60 24.16
N ASN A 88 5.08 7.13 25.34
CA ASN A 88 5.99 6.60 26.36
C ASN A 88 6.69 5.31 25.90
N ALA A 89 5.95 4.40 25.26
CA ALA A 89 6.50 3.15 24.73
C ALA A 89 7.55 3.42 23.64
N LEU A 90 7.25 4.30 22.68
CA LEU A 90 8.18 4.72 21.64
C LEU A 90 9.42 5.39 22.24
N SER A 91 9.25 6.30 23.20
CA SER A 91 10.38 6.96 23.86
C SER A 91 11.30 5.98 24.61
N ALA A 92 10.72 4.94 25.21
CA ALA A 92 11.47 3.89 25.91
C ALA A 92 12.12 2.86 24.97
N ALA A 93 11.63 2.72 23.74
CA ALA A 93 12.07 1.72 22.76
C ALA A 93 13.49 1.96 22.19
N GLY A 94 14.09 3.13 22.49
CA GLY A 94 15.47 3.45 22.16
C GLY A 94 15.63 4.76 21.39
N PRO A 95 16.88 5.13 21.04
CA PRO A 95 17.19 6.45 20.47
C PRO A 95 16.54 6.70 19.11
N TYR A 96 16.21 5.65 18.36
CA TYR A 96 15.53 5.79 17.07
C TYR A 96 14.13 6.41 17.19
N PHE A 97 13.40 6.08 18.27
CA PHE A 97 12.01 6.52 18.47
C PHE A 97 11.88 7.71 19.42
N ALA A 98 12.98 8.13 20.05
CA ALA A 98 12.97 9.27 20.97
C ALA A 98 12.40 10.53 20.30
N GLY A 99 11.29 11.04 20.85
CA GLY A 99 10.61 12.25 20.35
C GLY A 99 9.76 12.06 19.09
N LYS A 100 9.62 10.83 18.58
CA LYS A 100 8.77 10.55 17.41
C LYS A 100 7.31 10.31 17.82
N ILE A 101 6.41 10.82 17.00
CA ILE A 101 4.97 10.48 17.07
C ILE A 101 4.61 9.45 16.00
N PHE A 102 3.39 8.90 16.06
CA PHE A 102 2.91 7.88 15.10
C PHE A 102 3.11 8.30 13.64
N LYS A 103 2.83 9.57 13.33
CA LYS A 103 3.06 10.14 11.99
C LYS A 103 4.50 9.98 11.51
N ASP A 104 5.47 10.20 12.39
CA ASP A 104 6.90 10.08 12.05
C ASP A 104 7.28 8.63 11.82
N VAL A 105 6.75 7.70 12.62
CA VAL A 105 6.97 6.25 12.47
C VAL A 105 6.51 5.78 11.09
N ILE A 106 5.29 6.16 10.68
CA ILE A 106 4.76 5.79 9.36
C ILE A 106 5.58 6.42 8.23
N LYS A 107 5.95 7.70 8.37
CA LYS A 107 6.76 8.40 7.37
C LYS A 107 8.12 7.72 7.20
N ASP A 108 8.84 7.49 8.29
CA ASP A 108 10.16 6.85 8.28
C ASP A 108 10.11 5.43 7.71
N PHE A 109 9.05 4.70 8.04
CA PHE A 109 8.82 3.39 7.47
C PHE A 109 8.65 3.46 5.93
N LEU A 110 7.80 4.36 5.42
CA LEU A 110 7.47 4.46 4.00
C LEU A 110 8.64 4.96 3.14
N VAL A 111 9.51 5.82 3.69
CA VAL A 111 10.73 6.27 2.98
C VAL A 111 11.89 5.28 3.06
N GLY A 112 11.77 4.24 3.89
CA GLY A 112 12.81 3.24 4.05
C GLY A 112 13.00 2.35 2.82
N ILE A 113 14.23 1.88 2.61
CA ILE A 113 14.61 1.01 1.48
C ILE A 113 14.70 -0.44 1.96
N GLY A 114 14.37 -1.39 1.10
CA GLY A 114 14.53 -2.82 1.37
C GLY A 114 13.48 -3.41 2.31
N ALA A 115 13.65 -4.68 2.66
CA ALA A 115 12.91 -5.31 3.75
C ALA A 115 13.63 -5.04 5.08
N PRO A 116 12.90 -4.72 6.17
CA PRO A 116 13.48 -4.61 7.51
C PRO A 116 14.07 -5.95 8.00
N CYS A 117 13.41 -7.05 7.65
CA CYS A 117 13.84 -8.42 7.94
C CYS A 117 13.83 -9.27 6.65
N PRO A 118 14.87 -9.18 5.80
CA PRO A 118 14.94 -9.94 4.55
C PRO A 118 14.82 -11.46 4.69
N GLN A 119 15.40 -12.08 5.72
CA GLN A 119 15.38 -13.54 5.92
C GLN A 119 13.99 -14.02 6.34
N LEU A 120 13.36 -13.33 7.29
CA LEU A 120 11.98 -13.60 7.70
C LEU A 120 10.98 -13.36 6.56
N LEU A 121 11.20 -12.30 5.77
CA LEU A 121 10.40 -12.07 4.57
C LEU A 121 10.57 -13.25 3.61
N ALA A 122 11.80 -13.66 3.29
CA ALA A 122 12.08 -14.78 2.40
C ALA A 122 11.37 -16.07 2.85
N GLY A 123 11.40 -16.39 4.14
CA GLY A 123 10.71 -17.56 4.71
C GLY A 123 9.19 -17.50 4.66
N THR A 124 8.59 -16.34 4.38
CA THR A 124 7.14 -16.14 4.30
C THR A 124 6.65 -15.78 2.91
N GLN A 125 7.54 -15.64 1.92
CA GLN A 125 7.16 -15.23 0.56
C GLN A 125 6.11 -16.14 -0.07
N ASP A 126 6.13 -17.42 0.27
CA ASP A 126 5.26 -18.39 -0.37
C ASP A 126 3.77 -18.20 -0.13
N ARG A 127 3.42 -17.48 0.94
CA ARG A 127 2.03 -17.19 1.31
C ARG A 127 1.38 -16.07 0.48
N PHE A 128 2.18 -15.26 -0.20
CA PHE A 128 1.67 -14.12 -0.96
C PHE A 128 1.11 -14.53 -2.32
N SER A 129 0.21 -13.72 -2.88
CA SER A 129 -0.25 -13.90 -4.26
C SER A 129 0.90 -13.77 -5.25
N PRO A 130 0.82 -14.40 -6.45
CA PRO A 130 1.87 -14.33 -7.46
C PRO A 130 2.29 -12.90 -7.82
N GLU A 131 1.35 -11.96 -7.86
CA GLU A 131 1.62 -10.56 -8.20
C GLU A 131 2.40 -9.85 -7.09
N VAL A 132 2.07 -10.11 -5.82
CA VAL A 132 2.82 -9.58 -4.68
C VAL A 132 4.22 -10.19 -4.65
N LYS A 133 4.38 -11.50 -4.93
CA LYS A 133 5.71 -12.11 -5.06
C LYS A 133 6.53 -11.46 -6.18
N ALA A 134 5.92 -11.21 -7.33
CA ALA A 134 6.59 -10.56 -8.46
C ALA A 134 7.05 -9.13 -8.12
N SER A 135 6.29 -8.39 -7.33
CA SER A 135 6.65 -7.03 -6.92
C SER A 135 7.87 -6.98 -5.99
N LEU A 136 8.17 -8.07 -5.24
CA LEU A 136 9.35 -8.15 -4.37
C LEU A 136 10.68 -7.99 -5.12
N THR A 137 10.70 -8.14 -6.44
CA THR A 137 11.87 -7.79 -7.27
C THR A 137 12.28 -6.31 -7.15
N GLY A 138 11.31 -5.44 -6.86
CA GLY A 138 11.49 -4.01 -6.64
C GLY A 138 11.84 -3.61 -5.21
N LEU A 139 12.09 -4.55 -4.29
CA LEU A 139 12.26 -4.29 -2.85
C LEU A 139 13.34 -3.24 -2.51
N GLN A 140 14.38 -3.13 -3.35
CA GLN A 140 15.46 -2.15 -3.18
C GLN A 140 15.14 -0.76 -3.74
N SER A 141 13.97 -0.58 -4.38
CA SER A 141 13.51 0.73 -4.84
C SER A 141 13.15 1.62 -3.64
N PRO A 142 13.56 2.90 -3.63
CA PRO A 142 13.18 3.84 -2.57
C PRO A 142 11.68 4.15 -2.53
N THR A 143 10.94 3.83 -3.60
CA THR A 143 9.49 4.02 -3.66
C THR A 143 8.70 2.74 -3.40
N PHE A 144 9.37 1.61 -3.19
CA PHE A 144 8.73 0.30 -3.08
C PHE A 144 7.66 0.27 -1.97
N ARG A 145 8.02 0.66 -0.74
CA ARG A 145 7.09 0.62 0.39
C ARG A 145 5.90 1.56 0.19
N MET A 146 6.12 2.72 -0.45
CA MET A 146 5.07 3.66 -0.82
C MET A 146 4.11 3.06 -1.87
N GLN A 147 4.65 2.37 -2.87
CA GLN A 147 3.87 1.66 -3.89
C GLN A 147 3.06 0.51 -3.27
N MET A 148 3.66 -0.25 -2.35
CA MET A 148 2.96 -1.33 -1.64
C MET A 148 1.87 -0.78 -0.72
N MET A 149 2.12 0.35 -0.05
CA MET A 149 1.09 1.03 0.74
C MET A 149 -0.08 1.47 -0.13
N CYS A 150 0.21 2.11 -1.26
CA CYS A 150 -0.82 2.52 -2.20
C CYS A 150 -1.62 1.31 -2.70
N TRP A 151 -0.93 0.23 -3.07
CA TRP A 151 -1.59 -0.99 -3.53
C TRP A 151 -2.46 -1.62 -2.43
N ALA A 152 -1.96 -1.67 -1.20
CA ALA A 152 -2.66 -2.22 -0.06
C ALA A 152 -3.94 -1.47 0.30
N VAL A 153 -4.11 -0.21 -0.12
CA VAL A 153 -5.29 0.62 0.21
C VAL A 153 -6.19 0.89 -1.01
N THR A 154 -5.62 0.95 -2.21
CA THR A 154 -6.36 1.36 -3.42
C THR A 154 -6.46 0.26 -4.46
N GLY A 155 -5.76 -0.86 -4.28
CA GLY A 155 -5.60 -1.87 -5.33
C GLY A 155 -4.62 -1.48 -6.43
N ALA A 156 -3.98 -0.29 -6.37
CA ALA A 156 -3.07 0.21 -7.39
C ALA A 156 -1.74 0.71 -6.80
N THR A 157 -0.64 0.51 -7.54
CA THR A 157 0.69 1.01 -7.18
C THR A 157 0.94 2.49 -7.56
N ARG A 158 -0.12 3.19 -7.97
CA ARG A 158 -0.11 4.58 -8.46
C ARG A 158 -1.10 5.43 -7.67
N VAL A 159 -0.77 6.71 -7.47
CA VAL A 159 -1.60 7.63 -6.70
C VAL A 159 -2.61 8.32 -7.61
N LEU A 160 -3.86 8.37 -7.16
CA LEU A 160 -4.86 9.28 -7.71
C LEU A 160 -4.63 10.66 -7.10
N ARG A 161 -4.17 11.63 -7.90
CA ARG A 161 -3.92 13.00 -7.40
C ARG A 161 -5.20 13.78 -7.16
N ASP A 162 -6.20 13.50 -7.99
CA ASP A 162 -7.53 14.10 -7.87
C ASP A 162 -8.41 13.13 -7.09
N GLY A 163 -8.66 13.44 -5.80
CA GLY A 163 -9.44 12.59 -4.93
C GLY A 163 -9.17 12.82 -3.45
N GLU A 164 -9.88 12.08 -2.61
CA GLU A 164 -9.64 12.08 -1.17
C GLU A 164 -8.26 11.48 -0.85
N PRO A 165 -7.54 12.03 0.15
CA PRO A 165 -6.27 11.48 0.56
C PRO A 165 -6.46 10.08 1.15
N ILE A 166 -5.45 9.22 0.97
CA ILE A 166 -5.34 7.95 1.69
C ILE A 166 -5.25 8.28 3.18
N GLN A 167 -6.22 7.80 3.97
CA GLN A 167 -6.25 8.02 5.41
C GLN A 167 -5.56 6.86 6.13
N ILE A 168 -4.62 7.19 7.01
CA ILE A 168 -3.97 6.26 7.94
C ILE A 168 -4.40 6.65 9.34
N ILE A 169 -5.25 5.83 9.95
CA ILE A 169 -5.87 6.14 11.24
C ILE A 169 -5.30 5.19 12.29
N LEU A 170 -4.72 5.76 13.36
CA LEU A 170 -4.40 5.01 14.57
C LEU A 170 -5.64 4.98 15.46
N VAL A 171 -6.02 3.78 15.92
CA VAL A 171 -7.24 3.54 16.71
C VAL A 171 -7.02 2.66 17.93
N ASP A 172 -7.98 2.70 18.86
CA ASP A 172 -7.99 1.87 20.07
C ASP A 172 -8.51 0.45 19.80
N ASP A 173 -8.16 -0.49 20.69
CA ASP A 173 -8.54 -1.92 20.59
C ASP A 173 -10.06 -2.16 20.64
N ASP A 174 -10.80 -1.28 21.31
CA ASP A 174 -12.24 -1.38 21.57
C ASP A 174 -13.10 -0.69 20.51
N GLU A 175 -12.49 -0.12 19.46
CA GLU A 175 -13.23 0.62 18.46
C GLU A 175 -14.00 -0.30 17.50
N ILE A 176 -15.33 -0.35 17.69
CA ILE A 176 -16.25 -1.33 17.09
C ILE A 176 -16.28 -1.26 15.55
N SER A 177 -16.01 -0.09 14.96
CA SER A 177 -15.88 0.11 13.52
C SER A 177 -14.70 -0.66 12.90
N TYR A 178 -13.74 -1.11 13.71
CA TYR A 178 -12.54 -1.83 13.29
C TYR A 178 -12.57 -3.32 13.62
N LEU A 179 -13.62 -3.81 14.29
CA LEU A 179 -13.80 -5.24 14.49
C LEU A 179 -14.17 -5.91 13.16
N PRO A 180 -13.47 -6.97 12.72
CA PRO A 180 -13.75 -7.67 11.45
C PRO A 180 -15.14 -8.32 11.36
N ARG A 181 -16.00 -8.16 12.37
CA ARG A 181 -17.33 -8.78 12.44
C ARG A 181 -18.36 -7.86 11.77
N GLY A 182 -18.63 -8.12 10.50
CA GLY A 182 -19.77 -7.54 9.78
C GLY A 182 -19.42 -6.55 8.67
N LEU A 183 -18.13 -6.30 8.41
CA LEU A 183 -17.73 -5.54 7.22
C LEU A 183 -17.95 -6.40 5.96
N THR A 184 -18.65 -5.85 4.98
CA THR A 184 -18.78 -6.44 3.65
C THR A 184 -17.39 -6.60 3.01
N ASP A 185 -17.19 -7.64 2.18
CA ASP A 185 -15.87 -7.94 1.60
C ASP A 185 -15.26 -6.76 0.81
N GLY A 186 -16.09 -5.83 0.30
CA GLY A 186 -15.64 -4.61 -0.36
C GLY A 186 -14.96 -3.58 0.55
N LEU A 187 -15.24 -3.59 1.86
CA LEU A 187 -14.60 -2.68 2.82
C LEU A 187 -13.28 -3.27 3.35
N ARG A 188 -13.14 -4.59 3.44
CA ARG A 188 -11.92 -5.28 3.92
C ARG A 188 -10.64 -4.85 3.23
N ALA A 189 -10.71 -4.56 1.93
CA ALA A 189 -9.56 -4.19 1.13
C ALA A 189 -9.02 -2.79 1.48
N SER A 190 -9.86 -1.90 2.03
CA SER A 190 -9.47 -0.53 2.42
C SER A 190 -8.77 -0.47 3.79
N TYR A 191 -8.60 -1.60 4.47
CA TYR A 191 -7.96 -1.67 5.78
C TYR A 191 -6.67 -2.47 5.69
N LEU A 192 -5.56 -1.87 6.13
CA LEU A 192 -4.48 -2.67 6.69
C LEU A 192 -5.09 -3.33 7.93
N SER A 193 -5.18 -4.66 7.99
CA SER A 193 -5.74 -5.41 9.12
C SER A 193 -4.89 -5.31 10.42
N ALA A 194 -4.16 -4.21 10.57
CA ALA A 194 -2.85 -4.19 11.15
C ALA A 194 -2.86 -3.40 12.44
N GLY A 195 -3.26 -4.08 13.50
CA GLY A 195 -2.88 -3.78 14.88
C GLY A 195 -3.44 -2.49 15.41
N SER A 196 -4.32 -2.65 16.37
CA SER A 196 -4.66 -1.57 17.28
C SER A 196 -3.41 -0.96 17.89
N SER A 197 -3.56 0.26 18.40
CA SER A 197 -2.51 0.97 19.14
C SER A 197 -1.82 0.10 20.20
N SER A 198 -2.50 -0.86 20.83
CA SER A 198 -1.89 -1.79 21.79
C SER A 198 -0.82 -2.71 21.18
N TYR A 199 -0.98 -3.18 19.94
CA TYR A 199 0.02 -4.03 19.30
C TYR A 199 1.30 -3.25 18.99
N LEU A 200 1.15 -2.01 18.53
CA LEU A 200 2.29 -1.10 18.32
C LEU A 200 3.00 -0.79 19.65
N ILE A 201 2.25 -0.60 20.74
CA ILE A 201 2.79 -0.47 22.10
C ILE A 201 3.55 -1.73 22.51
N GLN A 202 3.01 -2.92 22.26
CA GLN A 202 3.65 -4.19 22.60
C GLN A 202 4.97 -4.39 21.85
N LEU A 203 5.00 -4.11 20.54
CA LEU A 203 6.25 -4.12 19.77
C LEU A 203 7.23 -3.11 20.36
N SER A 204 6.79 -1.88 20.64
CA SER A 204 7.69 -0.85 21.19
C SER A 204 8.30 -1.24 22.55
N LYS A 205 7.55 -1.96 23.39
CA LYS A 205 8.01 -2.47 24.70
C LYS A 205 8.75 -3.82 24.64
N GLY A 206 8.88 -4.41 23.45
CA GLY A 206 9.45 -5.74 23.27
C GLY A 206 10.89 -5.84 23.76
N THR A 207 11.28 -7.02 24.23
CA THR A 207 12.69 -7.36 24.48
C THR A 207 13.24 -8.04 23.25
N TYR A 208 14.33 -7.51 22.70
CA TYR A 208 14.91 -7.96 21.44
C TYR A 208 16.28 -8.58 21.65
N ASN A 209 16.55 -9.64 20.89
CA ASN A 209 17.85 -10.29 20.88
C ASN A 209 18.69 -9.72 19.73
N LEU A 210 19.89 -9.22 20.04
CA LEU A 210 20.81 -8.67 19.04
C LEU A 210 21.29 -9.69 18.00
N ASP A 211 21.19 -10.98 18.32
CA ASP A 211 21.61 -12.08 17.43
C ASP A 211 20.52 -12.47 16.42
N THR A 212 19.30 -11.97 16.55
CA THR A 212 18.22 -12.25 15.60
C THR A 212 18.04 -11.09 14.62
N GLU A 213 17.38 -11.36 13.49
CA GLU A 213 17.10 -10.31 12.51
C GLU A 213 16.25 -9.17 13.11
N ILE A 214 15.29 -9.51 13.98
CA ILE A 214 14.50 -8.56 14.77
C ILE A 214 15.27 -8.19 16.05
N HIS A 215 16.30 -7.37 15.90
CA HIS A 215 17.23 -6.99 16.97
C HIS A 215 16.84 -5.73 17.74
N ASN A 216 15.82 -4.99 17.29
CA ASN A 216 15.30 -3.82 18.00
C ASN A 216 13.84 -3.53 17.64
N ALA A 217 13.23 -2.60 18.39
CA ALA A 217 11.84 -2.20 18.18
C ALA A 217 11.59 -1.59 16.80
N GLN A 218 12.53 -0.81 16.26
CA GLN A 218 12.39 -0.21 14.93
C GLN A 218 12.19 -1.29 13.87
N VAL A 219 13.08 -2.29 13.85
CA VAL A 219 13.04 -3.39 12.89
C VAL A 219 11.77 -4.20 13.06
N ALA A 220 11.34 -4.46 14.29
CA ALA A 220 10.08 -5.16 14.56
C ALA A 220 8.86 -4.42 14.02
N VAL A 221 8.72 -3.12 14.34
CA VAL A 221 7.61 -2.26 13.89
C VAL A 221 7.62 -2.15 12.36
N HIS A 222 8.77 -1.86 11.76
CA HIS A 222 8.87 -1.74 10.32
C HIS A 222 8.59 -3.07 9.61
N HIS A 223 9.08 -4.19 10.14
CA HIS A 223 8.80 -5.50 9.56
C HIS A 223 7.31 -5.82 9.61
N TRP A 224 6.68 -5.60 10.75
CA TRP A 224 5.24 -5.77 10.91
C TRP A 224 4.44 -4.92 9.92
N LEU A 225 4.73 -3.62 9.80
CA LEU A 225 4.08 -2.73 8.81
C LEU A 225 4.25 -3.26 7.38
N LEU A 226 5.46 -3.72 7.01
CA LEU A 226 5.71 -4.29 5.70
C LEU A 226 4.85 -5.52 5.43
N MET A 227 4.82 -6.48 6.36
CA MET A 227 4.05 -7.71 6.20
C MET A 227 2.56 -7.42 6.02
N GLN A 228 2.04 -6.44 6.76
CA GLN A 228 0.63 -6.07 6.69
C GLN A 228 0.25 -5.46 5.34
N MET A 229 1.07 -4.58 4.75
CA MET A 229 0.76 -4.07 3.41
C MET A 229 0.88 -5.16 2.35
N LEU A 230 1.85 -6.06 2.46
CA LEU A 230 2.00 -7.15 1.49
C LEU A 230 0.82 -8.14 1.58
N ASP A 231 0.33 -8.42 2.79
CA ASP A 231 -0.88 -9.23 2.99
C ASP A 231 -2.12 -8.54 2.41
N SER A 232 -2.33 -7.26 2.74
CA SER A 232 -3.48 -6.48 2.25
C SER A 232 -3.45 -6.30 0.73
N ALA A 233 -2.30 -6.03 0.13
CA ALA A 233 -2.16 -5.92 -1.33
C ALA A 233 -2.58 -7.23 -2.04
N GLY A 234 -2.35 -8.39 -1.43
CA GLY A 234 -2.79 -9.67 -1.97
C GLY A 234 -4.31 -9.86 -1.99
N THR A 235 -5.07 -9.15 -1.14
CA THR A 235 -6.54 -9.31 -1.05
C THR A 235 -7.28 -8.81 -2.28
N TYR A 236 -6.73 -7.82 -3.00
CA TYR A 236 -7.30 -7.29 -4.24
C TYR A 236 -7.20 -8.25 -5.43
N ASN A 237 -6.35 -9.28 -5.35
CA ASN A 237 -6.16 -10.26 -6.43
C ASN A 237 -6.96 -11.56 -6.23
N MET A 238 -7.68 -11.68 -5.11
CA MET A 238 -8.47 -12.88 -4.76
C MET A 238 -9.99 -12.71 -4.96
N ALA A 239 -10.44 -11.55 -5.44
CA ALA A 239 -11.85 -11.27 -5.80
C ALA A 239 -12.03 -11.34 -7.32
#